data_AF-A0A4Z2HCV9-F1
#
_entry.id   AF-A0A4Z2HCV9-F1
#
_cell.length_a   1.000
_cell.length_b   1.000
_cell.length_c   1.000
_cell.angle_alpha   90.00
_cell.angle_beta   90.00
_cell.angle_gamma   90.00
#
_symmetry.space_group_name_H-M   'P 1'
#
loop_
_entity.id
_entity.type
_entity.pdbx_description
1 polymer ?
#
loop_
_entity_poly.entity_id
_entity_poly.type
_entity_poly.pdbx_seq_one_letter_code
_entity_poly.pdbx_strand_id
1 'polypeptide(L)'
;MSIRLLEIVFFLYFASHIPITLFIDLQALLPGYVYPQPLKDLLQWYAEGFRDPMMLDPPAWFKSFIYCEALLQTPFFPVAAYAFLKGGCTWIRTPAIVYSTHVATTLVPILAHILFYQFPMKPHPGPQTSQDRWLLVSIYLPYLLVPVLLLLTMLLSSTYNPTSTSGHKSTKSKRK
;
A
#
# COMPACT_ATOMS: atom_id res chain seq x y z
N MET A 1 10.49 -20.16 -10.25
CA MET A 1 9.82 -19.36 -11.31
C MET A 1 8.72 -18.47 -10.71
N SER A 2 7.87 -18.99 -9.81
CA SER A 2 6.76 -18.25 -9.18
C SER A 2 7.17 -17.05 -8.32
N ILE A 3 8.26 -17.17 -7.53
CA ILE A 3 8.73 -16.05 -6.67
C ILE A 3 9.18 -14.85 -7.49
N ARG A 4 9.88 -15.07 -8.61
CA ARG A 4 10.35 -13.95 -9.43
C ARG A 4 9.19 -13.17 -10.05
N LEU A 5 8.12 -13.86 -10.44
CA LEU A 5 6.90 -13.20 -10.92
C LEU A 5 6.28 -12.34 -9.82
N LEU A 6 6.18 -12.86 -8.59
CA LEU A 6 5.67 -12.11 -7.44
C LEU A 6 6.54 -10.88 -7.13
N GLU A 7 7.86 -11.02 -7.17
CA GLU A 7 8.79 -9.89 -7.01
C GLU A 7 8.54 -8.81 -8.08
N ILE A 8 8.29 -9.19 -9.34
CA ILE A 8 7.96 -8.21 -10.39
C ILE A 8 6.62 -7.51 -10.09
N VAL A 9 5.61 -8.25 -9.62
CA VAL A 9 4.32 -7.66 -9.21
C VAL A 9 4.53 -6.67 -8.06
N PHE A 10 5.30 -7.03 -7.04
CA PHE A 10 5.62 -6.14 -5.92
C PHE A 10 6.42 -4.92 -6.37
N PHE A 11 7.39 -5.10 -7.26
CA PHE A 11 8.13 -3.99 -7.85
C PHE A 11 7.19 -3.01 -8.55
N LEU A 12 6.32 -3.49 -9.44
CA LEU A 12 5.38 -2.63 -10.17
C LEU A 12 4.43 -1.90 -9.21
N TYR A 13 3.96 -2.59 -8.17
CA TYR A 13 3.13 -2.01 -7.12
C TYR A 13 3.86 -0.86 -6.39
N PHE A 14 5.06 -1.10 -5.85
CA PHE A 14 5.81 -0.05 -5.15
C PHE A 14 6.25 1.07 -6.08
N ALA A 15 6.62 0.76 -7.33
CA ALA A 15 7.02 1.75 -8.32
C ALA A 15 5.86 2.66 -8.73
N SER A 16 4.64 2.12 -8.90
CA SER A 16 3.46 2.93 -9.21
C SER A 16 2.96 3.74 -8.02
N HIS A 17 3.16 3.26 -6.79
CA HIS A 17 2.76 3.99 -5.58
C HIS A 17 3.56 5.27 -5.36
N ILE A 18 4.82 5.32 -5.79
CA ILE A 18 5.64 6.53 -5.64
C ILE A 18 4.96 7.77 -6.27
N PRO A 19 4.65 7.79 -7.58
CA PRO A 19 3.98 8.95 -8.17
C PRO A 19 2.54 9.10 -7.67
N ILE A 20 1.81 8.01 -7.38
CA ILE A 20 0.43 8.10 -6.86
C ILE A 20 0.42 8.83 -5.51
N THR A 21 1.23 8.39 -4.55
CA THR A 21 1.29 9.02 -3.24
C THR A 21 1.76 10.46 -3.34
N LEU A 22 2.84 10.73 -4.07
CA LEU A 22 3.40 12.08 -4.16
C LEU A 22 2.45 13.08 -4.84
N PHE A 23 1.75 12.65 -5.89
CA PHE A 23 0.94 13.54 -6.71
C PHE A 23 -0.56 13.49 -6.40
N ILE A 24 -1.08 12.46 -5.74
CA ILE A 24 -2.51 12.29 -5.46
C ILE A 24 -2.73 12.25 -3.94
N ASP A 25 -2.18 11.27 -3.23
CA ASP A 25 -2.54 11.04 -1.81
C ASP A 25 -2.08 12.18 -0.90
N LEU A 26 -0.88 12.72 -1.13
CA LEU A 26 -0.38 13.86 -0.35
C LEU A 26 -1.18 15.16 -0.57
N GLN A 27 -1.98 15.28 -1.63
CA GLN A 27 -2.88 16.43 -1.80
C GLN A 27 -3.93 16.53 -0.68
N ALA A 28 -4.28 15.40 -0.04
CA ALA A 28 -5.21 15.39 1.08
C ALA A 28 -4.61 15.97 2.38
N LEU A 29 -3.29 16.13 2.44
CA LEU A 29 -2.58 16.69 3.61
C LEU A 29 -2.01 18.08 3.35
N LEU A 30 -1.42 18.26 2.17
CA LEU A 30 -0.69 19.47 1.82
C LEU A 30 -1.63 20.54 1.26
N PRO A 31 -1.29 21.83 1.45
CA PRO A 31 -2.12 22.90 0.94
C PRO A 31 -2.06 22.96 -0.60
N GLY A 32 -3.21 23.25 -1.21
CA GLY A 32 -3.38 23.16 -2.68
C GLY A 32 -2.50 24.08 -3.53
N TYR A 33 -1.78 25.05 -2.95
CA TYR A 33 -0.80 25.86 -3.69
C TYR A 33 0.50 25.11 -4.02
N VAL A 34 0.77 23.97 -3.35
CA VAL A 34 1.93 23.12 -3.61
C VAL A 34 1.77 22.33 -4.91
N TYR A 35 0.52 22.14 -5.36
CA TYR A 35 0.20 21.34 -6.53
C TYR A 35 -0.18 22.18 -7.75
N PRO A 36 0.37 21.86 -8.93
CA PRO A 36 -0.05 22.48 -10.17
C PRO A 36 -1.51 22.11 -10.50
N GLN A 37 -2.19 22.99 -11.23
CA GLN A 37 -3.61 22.84 -11.54
C GLN A 37 -4.00 21.47 -12.14
N PRO A 38 -3.24 20.89 -13.10
CA PRO A 38 -3.59 19.59 -13.67
C PRO A 38 -3.67 18.45 -12.66
N LEU A 39 -2.86 18.47 -11.59
CA LEU A 39 -2.90 17.42 -10.56
C LEU A 39 -4.13 17.56 -9.66
N LYS A 40 -4.55 18.79 -9.38
CA LYS A 40 -5.79 19.07 -8.64
C LYS A 40 -7.01 18.69 -9.47
N ASP A 41 -7.01 19.01 -10.75
CA ASP A 41 -8.08 18.62 -11.67
C ASP A 41 -8.19 17.10 -11.80
N LEU A 42 -7.05 16.40 -11.82
CA LEU A 42 -7.00 14.94 -11.82
C LEU A 42 -7.60 14.35 -10.53
N LEU A 43 -7.26 14.89 -9.37
CA LEU A 43 -7.84 14.48 -8.08
C LEU A 43 -9.35 14.72 -8.06
N GLN A 44 -9.80 15.88 -8.53
CA GLN A 44 -11.21 16.24 -8.60
C GLN A 44 -11.96 15.28 -9.53
N TRP A 45 -11.43 15.04 -10.73
CA TRP A 45 -12.01 14.10 -11.69
C TRP A 45 -12.13 12.68 -11.11
N TYR A 46 -11.08 12.22 -10.41
CA TYR A 46 -11.10 10.93 -9.72
C TYR A 46 -12.18 10.89 -8.64
N ALA A 47 -12.18 11.86 -7.72
CA ALA A 47 -13.09 11.88 -6.59
C ALA A 47 -14.56 12.00 -7.03
N GLU A 48 -14.84 12.78 -8.08
CA GLU A 48 -16.19 12.89 -8.65
C GLU A 48 -16.60 11.62 -9.40
N GLY A 49 -15.70 11.05 -10.20
CA GLY A 49 -15.97 9.86 -11.03
C GLY A 49 -16.20 8.60 -10.19
N PHE A 50 -15.44 8.42 -9.12
CA PHE A 50 -15.54 7.25 -8.23
C PHE A 50 -16.32 7.52 -6.95
N ARG A 51 -16.85 8.75 -6.78
CA ARG A 51 -17.55 9.21 -5.58
C ARG A 51 -16.71 9.00 -4.32
N ASP A 52 -15.45 9.43 -4.35
CA ASP A 52 -14.55 9.34 -3.20
C ASP A 52 -14.36 10.70 -2.51
N PRO A 53 -15.25 11.07 -1.57
CA PRO A 53 -15.16 12.35 -0.90
C PRO A 53 -14.02 12.38 0.13
N MET A 54 -13.47 11.23 0.52
CA MET A 54 -12.39 11.17 1.51
C MET A 54 -11.11 11.81 0.98
N MET A 55 -10.93 11.88 -0.34
CA MET A 55 -9.79 12.53 -0.96
C MET A 55 -9.95 14.05 -1.10
N LEU A 56 -11.19 14.57 -1.12
CA LEU A 56 -11.49 16.00 -1.24
C LEU A 56 -11.69 16.68 0.13
N ASP A 57 -12.40 16.01 1.04
CA ASP A 57 -12.65 16.46 2.40
C ASP A 57 -12.29 15.34 3.40
N PRO A 58 -10.98 15.10 3.62
CA PRO A 58 -10.51 13.95 4.37
C PRO A 58 -10.84 14.08 5.86
N PRO A 59 -11.59 13.11 6.44
CA PRO A 59 -11.84 13.09 7.88
C PRO A 59 -10.52 12.89 8.65
N ALA A 60 -10.47 13.34 9.91
CA ALA A 60 -9.23 13.35 10.69
C ALA A 60 -8.57 11.97 10.82
N TRP A 61 -9.37 10.90 10.96
CA TRP A 61 -8.87 9.54 11.01
C TRP A 61 -8.22 9.11 9.68
N PHE A 62 -8.77 9.52 8.54
CA PHE A 62 -8.22 9.21 7.22
C PHE A 62 -6.91 9.97 7.00
N LYS A 63 -6.88 11.27 7.33
CA LYS A 63 -5.63 12.06 7.35
C LYS A 63 -4.54 11.40 8.18
N SER A 64 -4.89 10.81 9.33
CA SER A 64 -3.90 10.12 10.16
C SER A 64 -3.22 8.95 9.42
N PHE A 65 -3.96 8.23 8.58
CA PHE A 65 -3.39 7.17 7.74
C PHE A 65 -2.51 7.73 6.62
N ILE A 66 -2.92 8.82 5.97
CA ILE A 66 -2.09 9.46 4.94
C ILE A 66 -0.81 10.03 5.57
N TYR A 67 -0.84 10.52 6.82
CA TYR A 67 0.38 10.93 7.52
C TYR A 67 1.33 9.75 7.74
N CYS A 68 0.79 8.59 8.16
CA CYS A 68 1.59 7.36 8.27
C CYS A 68 2.14 6.94 6.92
N GLU A 69 1.36 7.07 5.84
CA GLU A 69 1.83 6.81 4.49
C GLU A 69 2.99 7.72 4.11
N ALA A 70 2.81 9.03 4.25
CA ALA A 70 3.81 10.06 3.93
C ALA A 70 5.14 9.84 4.66
N LEU A 71 5.09 9.52 5.95
CA LEU A 71 6.27 9.47 6.82
C LEU A 71 6.94 8.09 6.85
N LEU A 72 6.17 7.00 6.74
CA LEU A 72 6.68 5.64 6.91
C LEU A 72 6.71 4.88 5.59
N GLN A 73 5.67 5.01 4.77
CA GLN A 73 5.52 4.20 3.56
C GLN A 73 6.24 4.84 2.37
N THR A 74 6.10 6.15 2.15
CA THR A 74 6.72 6.84 1.02
C THR A 74 8.24 6.70 0.99
N PRO A 75 8.99 6.83 2.11
CA PRO A 75 10.43 6.57 2.12
C PRO A 75 10.79 5.09 1.89
N PHE A 76 9.87 4.17 2.20
CA PHE A 76 10.06 2.75 2.02
C PHE A 76 9.82 2.29 0.58
N PHE A 77 8.93 2.95 -0.19
CA PHE A 77 8.59 2.53 -1.55
C PHE A 77 9.81 2.38 -2.49
N PRO A 78 10.77 3.33 -2.57
CA PRO A 78 11.94 3.17 -3.43
C PRO A 78 12.84 2.01 -2.98
N VAL A 79 12.96 1.81 -1.67
CA VAL A 79 13.75 0.72 -1.07
C VAL A 79 13.14 -0.64 -1.44
N ALA A 80 11.82 -0.77 -1.31
CA ALA A 80 11.09 -1.97 -1.69
C ALA A 80 11.13 -2.21 -3.21
N ALA A 81 10.90 -1.17 -4.02
CA ALA A 81 10.98 -1.25 -5.47
C ALA A 81 12.37 -1.74 -5.92
N TYR A 82 13.45 -1.20 -5.36
CA TYR A 82 14.81 -1.68 -5.63
C TYR A 82 14.99 -3.15 -5.24
N ALA A 83 14.59 -3.53 -4.02
CA ALA A 83 14.77 -4.88 -3.51
C ALA A 83 14.08 -5.93 -4.39
N PHE A 84 12.84 -5.65 -4.81
CA PHE A 84 12.05 -6.55 -5.64
C PHE A 84 12.47 -6.52 -7.12
N LEU A 85 12.91 -5.37 -7.64
CA LEU A 85 13.49 -5.28 -8.98
C LEU A 85 14.77 -6.11 -9.08
N LYS A 86 15.67 -5.99 -8.10
CA LYS A 86 16.91 -6.77 -8.03
C LYS A 86 16.63 -8.26 -7.81
N GLY A 87 15.64 -8.57 -6.97
CA GLY A 87 15.29 -9.93 -6.56
C GLY A 87 16.27 -10.52 -5.55
N GLY A 88 15.81 -11.53 -4.79
CA GLY A 88 16.65 -12.27 -3.84
C GLY A 88 17.18 -11.46 -2.64
N CYS A 89 16.65 -10.25 -2.41
CA CYS A 89 17.05 -9.37 -1.32
C CYS A 89 16.39 -9.79 0.00
N THR A 90 16.91 -10.80 0.69
CA THR A 90 16.29 -11.38 1.90
C THR A 90 16.10 -10.39 3.05
N TRP A 91 16.94 -9.36 3.13
CA TRP A 91 16.83 -8.28 4.13
C TRP A 91 15.52 -7.49 4.04
N ILE A 92 14.83 -7.50 2.89
CA ILE A 92 13.54 -6.79 2.72
C ILE A 92 12.42 -7.42 3.54
N ARG A 93 12.59 -8.66 4.01
CA ARG A 93 11.54 -9.44 4.66
C ARG A 93 10.87 -8.71 5.83
N THR A 94 11.65 -8.31 6.82
CA THR A 94 11.09 -7.70 8.04
C THR A 94 10.43 -6.35 7.72
N PRO A 95 11.07 -5.42 6.98
CA PRO A 95 10.42 -4.19 6.53
C PRO A 95 9.12 -4.44 5.74
N ALA A 96 9.12 -5.41 4.83
CA ALA A 96 7.95 -5.75 4.02
C ALA A 96 6.80 -6.33 4.86
N ILE A 97 7.09 -7.13 5.90
CA ILE A 97 6.08 -7.62 6.85
C ILE A 97 5.46 -6.45 7.63
N VAL A 98 6.29 -5.54 8.14
CA VAL A 98 5.81 -4.35 8.88
C VAL A 98 4.93 -3.49 7.98
N TYR A 99 5.41 -3.17 6.77
CA TYR A 99 4.68 -2.41 5.78
C TYR A 99 3.33 -3.06 5.45
N SER A 100 3.35 -4.33 5.03
CA SER A 100 2.14 -5.03 4.58
C SER A 100 1.09 -5.19 5.67
N THR A 101 1.52 -5.49 6.90
CA THR A 101 0.63 -5.59 8.06
C THR A 101 -0.01 -4.24 8.37
N HIS A 102 0.77 -3.16 8.33
CA HIS A 102 0.27 -1.82 8.58
C HIS A 102 -0.76 -1.41 7.53
N VAL A 103 -0.44 -1.53 6.23
CA VAL A 103 -1.37 -1.20 5.14
C VAL A 103 -2.64 -2.03 5.22
N ALA A 104 -2.53 -3.35 5.44
CA ALA A 104 -3.72 -4.19 5.60
C ALA A 104 -4.60 -3.70 6.76
N THR A 105 -3.99 -3.28 7.87
CA THR A 105 -4.70 -2.78 9.05
C THR A 105 -5.39 -1.44 8.80
N THR A 106 -4.77 -0.51 8.05
CA THR A 106 -5.37 0.80 7.72
C THR A 106 -6.45 0.69 6.66
N LEU A 107 -6.37 -0.29 5.76
CA LEU A 107 -7.38 -0.51 4.72
C LEU A 107 -8.70 -1.09 5.26
N VAL A 108 -8.66 -1.88 6.35
CA VAL A 108 -9.87 -2.42 6.98
C VAL A 108 -10.88 -1.31 7.37
N PRO A 109 -10.52 -0.28 8.15
CA PRO A 109 -11.44 0.80 8.49
C PRO A 109 -11.83 1.65 7.28
N ILE A 110 -10.96 1.83 6.29
CA ILE A 110 -11.30 2.54 5.03
C ILE A 110 -12.41 1.78 4.28
N LEU A 111 -12.25 0.49 4.08
CA LEU A 111 -13.25 -0.35 3.40
C LEU A 111 -14.56 -0.41 4.19
N ALA A 112 -14.48 -0.53 5.52
CA ALA A 112 -15.66 -0.47 6.38
C ALA A 112 -16.36 0.89 6.28
N HIS A 113 -15.62 1.99 6.21
CA HIS A 113 -16.18 3.32 6.01
C HIS A 113 -16.90 3.40 4.65
N ILE A 114 -16.27 2.97 3.56
CA ILE A 114 -16.88 2.94 2.22
C ILE A 114 -18.17 2.10 2.21
N LEU A 115 -18.20 0.96 2.89
CA LEU A 115 -19.34 0.03 2.85
C LEU A 115 -20.50 0.43 3.78
N PHE A 116 -20.20 0.99 4.95
CA PHE A 116 -21.21 1.16 6.02
C PHE A 116 -21.48 2.61 6.40
N TYR A 117 -20.55 3.54 6.11
CA TYR A 117 -20.76 4.94 6.45
C TYR A 117 -21.82 5.58 5.55
N GLN A 118 -22.66 6.44 6.13
CA GLN A 118 -23.65 7.22 5.39
C GLN A 118 -23.01 8.53 4.94
N PHE A 119 -22.54 8.54 3.69
CA PHE A 119 -21.89 9.72 3.13
C PHE A 119 -22.89 10.85 2.89
N PRO A 120 -22.55 12.09 3.28
CA PRO A 120 -23.39 13.24 2.99
C PRO A 120 -23.44 13.50 1.47
N MET A 121 -24.51 14.16 1.03
CA MET A 121 -24.70 14.56 -0.37
C MET A 121 -23.99 15.88 -0.73
N LYS A 122 -23.57 16.65 0.27
CA LYS A 122 -22.90 17.95 0.13
C LYS A 122 -21.77 18.08 1.17
N PRO A 123 -20.68 18.81 0.89
CA PRO A 123 -20.38 19.48 -0.38
C PRO A 123 -19.96 18.51 -1.49
N HIS A 124 -19.38 17.36 -1.14
CA HIS A 124 -18.96 16.32 -2.08
C HIS A 124 -19.78 15.04 -1.83
N PRO A 125 -20.61 14.59 -2.79
CA PRO A 125 -21.42 13.39 -2.60
C PRO A 125 -20.54 12.13 -2.61
N GLY A 126 -20.60 11.35 -1.53
CA GLY A 126 -19.98 10.03 -1.48
C GLY A 126 -20.83 8.92 -2.12
N PRO A 127 -20.39 7.66 -2.04
CA PRO A 127 -21.08 6.54 -2.68
C PRO A 127 -22.45 6.30 -2.01
N GLN A 128 -23.52 6.51 -2.78
CA GLN A 128 -24.90 6.43 -2.26
C GLN A 128 -25.51 5.04 -2.48
N THR A 129 -25.23 4.44 -3.63
CA THR A 129 -25.78 3.14 -4.02
C THR A 129 -24.80 2.02 -3.68
N SER A 130 -25.29 0.79 -3.57
CA SER A 130 -24.42 -0.39 -3.42
C SER A 130 -23.44 -0.52 -4.59
N GLN A 131 -23.84 -0.13 -5.81
CA GLN A 131 -22.97 -0.16 -6.99
C GLN A 131 -21.81 0.82 -6.84
N ASP A 132 -22.06 2.06 -6.40
CA ASP A 132 -20.99 3.04 -6.16
C ASP A 132 -20.03 2.55 -5.08
N ARG A 133 -20.55 1.97 -4.00
CA ARG A 133 -19.73 1.46 -2.89
C ARG A 133 -18.81 0.33 -3.37
N TRP A 134 -19.34 -0.62 -4.14
CA TRP A 134 -18.53 -1.71 -4.69
C TRP A 134 -17.54 -1.24 -5.74
N LEU A 135 -17.92 -0.23 -6.55
CA LEU A 135 -16.99 0.41 -7.48
C LEU A 135 -15.83 1.04 -6.72
N LEU A 136 -16.10 1.84 -5.68
CA LEU A 136 -15.06 2.47 -4.88
C LEU A 136 -14.21 1.42 -4.14
N VAL A 137 -14.83 0.40 -3.55
CA VAL A 137 -14.10 -0.75 -2.96
C VAL A 137 -13.16 -1.38 -3.98
N SER A 138 -13.57 -1.55 -5.23
CA SER A 138 -12.71 -2.15 -6.26
C SER A 138 -11.45 -1.34 -6.55
N ILE A 139 -11.48 -0.02 -6.31
CA ILE A 139 -10.31 0.86 -6.44
C ILE A 139 -9.35 0.67 -5.27
N TYR A 140 -9.86 0.54 -4.04
CA TYR A 140 -9.04 0.33 -2.85
C TYR A 140 -8.57 -1.13 -2.67
N LEU A 141 -9.29 -2.10 -3.24
CA LEU A 141 -9.03 -3.52 -3.03
C LEU A 141 -7.63 -3.98 -3.47
N PRO A 142 -7.07 -3.54 -4.61
CA PRO A 142 -5.68 -3.85 -4.97
C PRO A 142 -4.66 -3.45 -3.90
N TYR A 143 -4.89 -2.32 -3.23
CA TYR A 143 -4.06 -1.81 -2.13
C TYR A 143 -4.18 -2.63 -0.85
N LEU A 144 -5.16 -3.54 -0.75
CA LEU A 144 -5.23 -4.55 0.31
C LEU A 144 -4.66 -5.89 -0.17
N LEU A 145 -5.05 -6.35 -1.36
CA LEU A 145 -4.70 -7.66 -1.88
C LEU A 145 -3.19 -7.81 -2.11
N VAL A 146 -2.53 -6.79 -2.69
CA VAL A 146 -1.09 -6.87 -2.97
C VAL A 146 -0.26 -6.88 -1.67
N PRO A 147 -0.53 -6.02 -0.66
CA PRO A 147 0.12 -6.13 0.64
C PRO A 147 -0.15 -7.44 1.37
N VAL A 148 -1.37 -7.99 1.33
CA VAL A 148 -1.64 -9.31 1.91
C VAL A 148 -0.85 -10.41 1.20
N LEU A 149 -0.78 -10.37 -0.13
CA LEU A 149 0.03 -11.30 -0.90
C LEU A 149 1.53 -11.16 -0.58
N LEU A 150 2.01 -9.93 -0.42
CA LEU A 150 3.38 -9.63 0.02
C LEU A 150 3.65 -10.22 1.41
N LEU A 151 2.75 -10.00 2.38
CA LEU A 151 2.85 -10.54 3.73
C LEU A 151 2.96 -12.07 3.70
N LEU A 152 2.03 -12.73 3.00
CA LEU A 152 2.04 -14.18 2.86
C LEU A 152 3.33 -14.67 2.19
N THR A 153 3.82 -13.96 1.18
CA THR A 153 5.09 -14.32 0.51
C THR A 153 6.27 -14.21 1.48
N MET A 154 6.35 -13.14 2.28
CA MET A 154 7.43 -12.94 3.26
C MET A 154 7.39 -13.95 4.41
N LEU A 155 6.21 -14.44 4.79
CA LEU A 155 6.03 -15.42 5.86
C LEU A 155 6.23 -16.86 5.39
N LEU A 156 5.73 -17.20 4.20
CA LEU A 156 5.61 -18.60 3.74
C LEU A 156 6.68 -19.01 2.73
N SER A 157 7.34 -18.07 2.05
CA SER A 157 8.38 -18.40 1.07
C SER A 157 9.68 -18.85 1.75
N SER A 158 10.20 -20.01 1.35
CA SER A 158 11.52 -20.51 1.79
C SER A 158 12.67 -19.61 1.37
N THR A 159 12.51 -18.79 0.32
CA THR A 159 13.51 -17.82 -0.14
C THR A 159 13.73 -16.72 0.90
N TYR A 160 12.66 -16.30 1.58
CA TYR A 160 12.69 -15.21 2.55
C TYR A 160 12.75 -15.72 3.99
N ASN A 161 12.29 -16.94 4.27
CA ASN A 161 12.28 -17.51 5.62
C ASN A 161 13.60 -18.24 5.95
N PRO A 162 14.44 -17.72 6.87
CA PRO A 162 15.76 -18.28 7.17
C PRO A 162 15.74 -19.59 7.97
N THR A 163 14.57 -20.09 8.39
CA THR A 163 14.46 -21.25 9.31
C THR A 163 14.82 -22.61 8.71
N SER A 164 15.32 -22.68 7.47
CA SER A 164 15.71 -23.95 6.83
C SER A 164 17.22 -24.22 6.73
N THR A 165 18.10 -23.34 7.24
CA THR A 165 19.57 -23.47 7.04
C THR A 165 20.44 -23.40 8.30
N SER A 166 19.91 -23.58 9.52
CA SER A 166 20.74 -23.72 10.74
C SER A 166 21.00 -25.17 11.20
N GLY A 167 20.59 -26.18 10.42
CA GLY A 167 20.62 -27.59 10.85
C GLY A 167 21.85 -28.43 10.48
N HIS A 168 22.80 -27.95 9.67
CA HIS A 168 23.95 -28.79 9.28
C HIS A 168 25.17 -27.96 8.84
N LYS A 169 26.12 -27.77 9.77
CA LYS A 169 27.59 -27.86 9.58
C LYS A 169 28.33 -27.15 10.73
N SER A 170 28.52 -27.86 11.84
CA SER A 170 29.76 -27.74 12.63
C SER A 170 30.09 -29.08 13.29
N THR A 171 30.56 -30.01 12.46
CA THR A 171 31.31 -31.18 12.90
C THR A 171 32.43 -31.41 11.91
N LYS A 172 33.57 -30.74 12.13
CA LYS A 172 34.89 -31.26 11.74
C LYS A 172 35.93 -30.84 12.77
N SER A 173 36.10 -31.73 13.74
CA SER A 173 37.38 -32.28 14.22
C SER A 173 38.63 -31.42 13.99
N LYS A 174 39.24 -30.96 15.09
CA LYS A 174 40.70 -30.94 15.22
C LYS A 174 41.11 -31.76 16.43
N ARG A 175 41.47 -33.00 16.13
CA ARG A 175 42.32 -33.86 16.95
C ARG A 175 43.77 -33.54 16.54
N LYS A 176 44.53 -32.92 17.44
CA LYS A 176 45.97 -33.12 17.65
C LYS A 176 46.41 -32.34 18.87
#